data_AF-A0A7Y0N2K6-F1
#
_entry.id   AF-A0A7Y0N2K6-F1
#
_cell.length_a   1.000
_cell.length_b   1.000
_cell.length_c   1.000
_cell.angle_alpha   90.00
_cell.angle_beta   90.00
_cell.angle_gamma   90.00
#
_symmetry.space_group_name_H-M   'P 1'
#
loop_
_entity.id
_entity.type
_entity.pdbx_description
1 polymer ?
#
loop_
_entity_poly.entity_id
_entity_poly.type
_entity_poly.pdbx_seq_one_letter_code
_entity_poly.pdbx_strand_id
1 'polypeptide(L)'
;VCENKPATNPVLHLLGLLTKSHIEASALYEQHAHSTQQMQKVLADTLGDEQADKFTNQSAEDLVLITHLWLFTQGYLNMDFSLAHDHAEQTQNTLQHELVIKRIDVDAFRTELMQSFYLGKEANPTASNGFFGWLKRLFSS
;
A
#
# COMPACT_ATOMS: atom_id res chain seq x y z
N VAL A 1 -19.13 12.26 -1.11
CA VAL A 1 -19.24 11.21 -0.05
C VAL A 1 -19.54 11.84 1.31
N CYS A 2 -18.71 12.76 1.81
CA CYS A 2 -18.92 13.42 3.09
C CYS A 2 -20.25 14.20 3.19
N GLU A 3 -20.69 14.84 2.10
CA GLU A 3 -21.98 15.55 2.03
C GLU A 3 -23.20 14.61 2.16
N ASN A 4 -23.07 13.35 1.74
CA ASN A 4 -24.16 12.38 1.77
C ASN A 4 -24.34 11.73 3.15
N LYS A 5 -23.31 11.78 4.00
CA LYS A 5 -23.30 11.22 5.36
C LYS A 5 -22.45 12.12 6.29
N PRO A 6 -22.92 13.34 6.60
CA PRO A 6 -22.13 14.35 7.31
C PRO A 6 -21.84 13.99 8.77
N ALA A 7 -22.64 13.10 9.37
CA ALA A 7 -22.45 12.66 10.75
C ALA A 7 -21.32 11.62 10.93
N THR A 8 -20.82 11.03 9.85
CA THR A 8 -19.73 10.04 9.90
C THR A 8 -18.37 10.75 9.91
N ASN A 9 -17.46 10.29 10.78
CA ASN A 9 -16.10 10.83 10.86
C ASN A 9 -15.42 10.80 9.47
N PRO A 10 -14.84 11.92 8.97
CA PRO A 10 -14.17 11.97 7.67
C PRO A 10 -13.14 10.86 7.44
N VAL A 11 -12.45 10.41 8.49
CA VAL A 11 -11.46 9.32 8.37
C VAL A 11 -12.12 7.97 8.05
N LEU A 12 -13.36 7.74 8.51
CA LEU A 12 -14.13 6.55 8.14
C LEU A 12 -14.62 6.61 6.69
N HIS A 13 -14.93 7.82 6.18
CA HIS A 13 -15.20 7.99 4.74
C HIS A 13 -13.96 7.71 3.91
N LEU A 14 -12.80 8.19 4.36
CA LEU A 14 -11.51 7.92 3.71
C LEU A 14 -11.20 6.41 3.70
N LEU A 15 -11.40 5.71 4.82
CA LEU A 15 -11.25 4.26 4.87
C LEU A 15 -12.15 3.58 3.84
N GLY A 16 -13.44 3.92 3.80
CA GLY A 16 -14.37 3.34 2.83
C GLY A 16 -13.99 3.62 1.37
N LEU A 17 -13.53 4.83 1.07
CA LEU A 17 -13.01 5.20 -0.25
C LEU A 17 -11.79 4.34 -0.61
N LEU A 18 -10.80 4.28 0.27
CA LEU A 18 -9.55 3.57 0.02
C LEU A 18 -9.74 2.05 -0.05
N THR A 19 -10.64 1.48 0.75
CA THR A 19 -11.02 0.06 0.63
C THR A 19 -11.62 -0.21 -0.76
N LYS A 20 -12.52 0.66 -1.24
CA LYS A 20 -13.10 0.51 -2.58
C LYS A 20 -12.03 0.69 -3.66
N SER A 21 -11.19 1.71 -3.55
CA SER A 21 -10.10 1.97 -4.49
C SER A 21 -9.08 0.82 -4.53
N HIS A 22 -8.78 0.20 -3.39
CA HIS A 22 -7.90 -0.96 -3.31
C HIS A 22 -8.50 -2.15 -4.07
N ILE A 23 -9.75 -2.49 -3.81
CA ILE A 23 -10.48 -3.56 -4.52
C ILE A 23 -10.48 -3.30 -6.04
N GLU A 24 -10.79 -2.08 -6.46
CA GLU A 24 -10.86 -1.71 -7.88
C GLU A 24 -9.47 -1.75 -8.54
N ALA A 25 -8.42 -1.26 -7.87
CA ALA A 25 -7.05 -1.29 -8.38
C ALA A 25 -6.49 -2.71 -8.46
N SER A 26 -6.75 -3.56 -7.46
CA SER A 26 -6.38 -4.98 -7.49
C SER A 26 -7.05 -5.69 -8.66
N ALA A 27 -8.36 -5.51 -8.82
CA ALA A 27 -9.10 -6.12 -9.93
C ALA A 27 -8.59 -5.63 -11.30
N LEU A 28 -8.28 -4.34 -11.43
CA LEU A 28 -7.75 -3.77 -12.67
C LEU A 28 -6.39 -4.34 -13.02
N TYR A 29 -5.48 -4.43 -12.06
CA TYR A 29 -4.16 -5.05 -12.26
C TYR A 29 -4.32 -6.52 -12.67
N GLU A 30 -5.12 -7.30 -11.93
CA GLU A 30 -5.33 -8.73 -12.22
C GLU A 30 -5.94 -8.97 -13.61
N GLN A 31 -6.90 -8.13 -14.02
CA GLN A 31 -7.52 -8.19 -15.34
C GLN A 31 -6.51 -8.02 -16.48
N HIS A 32 -5.46 -7.22 -16.26
CA HIS A 32 -4.47 -6.89 -17.29
C HIS A 32 -3.12 -7.60 -17.12
N ALA A 33 -2.90 -8.29 -15.99
CA ALA A 33 -1.62 -8.88 -15.63
C ALA A 33 -1.03 -9.72 -16.76
N HIS A 34 -1.78 -10.68 -17.30
CA HIS A 34 -1.27 -11.56 -18.36
C HIS A 34 -0.84 -10.78 -19.61
N SER A 35 -1.64 -9.80 -20.06
CA SER A 35 -1.33 -9.00 -21.25
C SER A 35 -0.10 -8.13 -21.04
N THR A 36 0.02 -7.50 -19.88
CA THR A 36 1.19 -6.67 -19.54
C THR A 36 2.46 -7.51 -19.44
N GLN A 37 2.38 -8.71 -18.87
CA GLN A 37 3.50 -9.65 -18.80
C GLN A 37 4.02 -10.06 -20.18
N GLN A 38 3.11 -10.37 -21.12
CA GLN A 38 3.50 -10.68 -22.50
C GLN A 38 4.12 -9.47 -23.21
N MET A 39 3.57 -8.26 -22.97
CA MET A 39 4.14 -7.03 -23.51
C MET A 39 5.56 -6.78 -22.97
N GLN A 40 5.77 -6.93 -21.65
CA GLN A 40 7.09 -6.78 -21.02
C GLN A 40 8.11 -7.74 -21.64
N LYS A 41 7.70 -9.00 -21.86
CA LYS A 41 8.54 -10.00 -22.51
C LYS A 41 8.95 -9.59 -23.92
N VAL A 42 7.99 -9.15 -24.74
CA VAL A 42 8.29 -8.67 -26.10
C VAL A 42 9.23 -7.47 -26.06
N LEU A 43 9.05 -6.54 -25.13
CA LEU A 43 9.94 -5.39 -24.96
C LEU A 43 11.36 -5.81 -24.57
N ALA A 44 11.50 -6.75 -23.63
CA ALA A 44 12.79 -7.31 -23.24
C ALA A 44 13.49 -8.03 -24.42
N ASP A 45 12.75 -8.88 -25.14
CA ASP A 45 13.26 -9.64 -26.28
C ASP A 45 13.70 -8.74 -27.45
N THR A 46 13.07 -7.56 -27.61
CA THR A 46 13.32 -6.65 -28.75
C THR A 46 14.28 -5.51 -28.45
N LEU A 47 14.23 -4.96 -27.24
CA LEU A 47 14.99 -3.76 -26.85
C LEU A 47 16.14 -4.07 -25.87
N GLY A 48 16.17 -5.28 -25.30
CA GLY A 48 17.02 -5.65 -24.18
C GLY A 48 16.50 -5.09 -22.85
N ASP A 49 16.88 -5.76 -21.76
CA ASP A 49 16.40 -5.45 -20.40
C ASP A 49 16.58 -3.97 -20.01
N GLU A 50 17.71 -3.35 -20.36
CA GLU A 50 18.01 -1.95 -20.00
C GLU A 50 16.98 -0.94 -20.54
N GLN A 51 16.45 -1.18 -21.74
CA GLN A 51 15.44 -0.30 -22.34
C GLN A 51 14.02 -0.74 -21.97
N ALA A 52 13.81 -2.05 -21.80
CA ALA A 52 12.52 -2.61 -21.38
C ALA A 52 12.12 -2.15 -19.97
N ASP A 53 13.07 -2.01 -19.04
CA ASP A 53 12.84 -1.57 -17.66
C ASP A 53 12.33 -0.12 -17.55
N LYS A 54 12.40 0.66 -18.63
CA LYS A 54 11.81 2.03 -18.69
C LYS A 54 10.30 2.02 -18.90
N PHE A 55 9.73 0.88 -19.29
CA PHE A 55 8.29 0.70 -19.42
C PHE A 55 7.73 0.18 -18.10
N THR A 56 6.84 0.95 -17.50
CA THR A 56 6.24 0.63 -16.21
C THR A 56 4.80 0.17 -16.37
N ASN A 57 4.38 -0.73 -15.47
CA ASN A 57 2.98 -1.12 -15.33
C ASN A 57 2.26 -0.12 -14.41
N GLN A 58 1.58 0.87 -15.00
CA GLN A 58 0.87 1.90 -14.25
C GLN A 58 -0.15 1.30 -13.25
N SER A 59 -0.86 0.24 -13.63
CA SER A 59 -1.84 -0.40 -12.74
C SER A 59 -1.20 -1.02 -11.49
N ALA A 60 0.05 -1.48 -11.61
CA ALA A 60 0.83 -1.95 -10.48
C ALA A 60 1.22 -0.80 -9.56
N GLU A 61 1.69 0.32 -10.12
CA GLU A 61 2.09 1.52 -9.36
C GLU A 61 0.90 2.14 -8.62
N ASP A 62 -0.27 2.20 -9.27
CA ASP A 62 -1.51 2.67 -8.65
C ASP A 62 -1.92 1.77 -7.48
N LEU A 63 -1.83 0.44 -7.65
CA LEU A 63 -2.15 -0.52 -6.58
C LEU A 63 -1.20 -0.36 -5.38
N VAL A 64 0.11 -0.18 -5.62
CA VAL A 64 1.09 0.07 -4.55
C VAL A 64 0.73 1.33 -3.77
N LEU A 65 0.52 2.45 -4.48
CA LEU A 65 0.18 3.73 -3.86
C LEU A 65 -1.11 3.64 -3.04
N ILE A 66 -2.17 3.06 -3.60
CA ILE A 66 -3.46 2.91 -2.93
C ILE A 66 -3.31 2.02 -1.69
N THR A 67 -2.52 0.96 -1.76
CA THR A 67 -2.27 0.07 -0.62
C THR A 67 -1.57 0.80 0.52
N HIS A 68 -0.55 1.62 0.22
CA HIS A 68 0.11 2.45 1.23
C HIS A 68 -0.87 3.40 1.93
N LEU A 69 -1.69 4.14 1.17
CA LEU A 69 -2.67 5.06 1.73
C LEU A 69 -3.72 4.33 2.57
N TRP A 70 -4.14 3.16 2.11
CA TRP A 70 -5.12 2.33 2.78
C TRP A 70 -4.59 1.78 4.10
N LEU A 71 -3.39 1.18 4.11
CA LEU A 71 -2.73 0.69 5.31
C LEU A 71 -2.42 1.82 6.30
N PHE A 72 -2.00 2.99 5.82
CA PHE A 72 -1.84 4.18 6.65
C PHE A 72 -3.15 4.56 7.33
N THR A 73 -4.27 4.58 6.60
CA THR A 73 -5.57 4.91 7.17
C THR A 73 -6.03 3.88 8.19
N GLN A 74 -5.77 2.59 7.94
CA GLN A 74 -6.03 1.51 8.90
C GLN A 74 -5.21 1.69 10.20
N GLY A 75 -3.92 2.00 10.06
CA GLY A 75 -3.04 2.31 11.19
C GLY A 75 -3.51 3.51 11.99
N TYR A 76 -3.87 4.60 11.31
CA TYR A 76 -4.43 5.79 11.94
C TYR A 76 -5.71 5.47 12.69
N LEU A 77 -6.55 4.56 12.21
CA LEU A 77 -7.76 4.14 12.91
C LEU A 77 -7.51 3.11 14.03
N ASN A 78 -6.25 2.76 14.32
CA ASN A 78 -5.86 1.69 15.25
C ASN A 78 -6.58 0.37 14.94
N MET A 79 -6.71 0.02 13.67
CA MET A 79 -7.25 -1.28 13.25
C MET A 79 -6.30 -2.42 13.62
N ASP A 80 -6.80 -3.66 13.53
CA ASP A 80 -6.03 -4.85 13.89
C ASP A 80 -4.78 -5.02 13.02
N PHE A 81 -3.65 -5.28 13.68
CA PHE A 81 -2.34 -5.42 13.03
C PHE A 81 -2.27 -6.67 12.14
N SER A 82 -2.82 -7.80 12.60
CA SER A 82 -2.78 -9.05 11.84
C SER A 82 -3.56 -8.90 10.54
N LEU A 83 -4.72 -8.24 10.59
CA LEU A 83 -5.49 -7.90 9.39
C LEU A 83 -4.71 -7.02 8.41
N ALA A 84 -4.02 -5.98 8.89
CA ALA A 84 -3.19 -5.13 8.04
C ALA A 84 -2.02 -5.91 7.40
N HIS A 85 -1.43 -6.84 8.15
CA HIS A 85 -0.39 -7.73 7.64
C HIS A 85 -0.91 -8.65 6.53
N ASP A 86 -2.08 -9.27 6.71
CA ASP A 86 -2.72 -10.12 5.69
C ASP A 86 -2.99 -9.33 4.39
N HIS A 87 -3.44 -8.08 4.52
CA HIS A 87 -3.64 -7.18 3.37
C HIS A 87 -2.34 -6.83 2.64
N ALA A 88 -1.25 -6.59 3.38
CA ALA A 88 0.06 -6.33 2.79
C ALA A 88 0.59 -7.57 2.06
N GLU A 89 0.45 -8.76 2.65
CA GLU A 89 0.82 -10.03 2.04
C GLU A 89 -0.01 -10.32 0.78
N GLN A 90 -1.32 -10.06 0.80
CA GLN A 90 -2.17 -10.23 -0.38
C GLN A 90 -1.69 -9.33 -1.53
N THR A 91 -1.40 -8.06 -1.26
CA THR A 91 -0.93 -7.11 -2.28
C THR A 91 0.44 -7.54 -2.84
N GLN A 92 1.35 -7.98 -1.97
CA GLN A 92 2.64 -8.55 -2.36
C GLN A 92 2.46 -9.76 -3.29
N ASN A 93 1.56 -10.68 -2.96
CA ASN A 93 1.28 -11.86 -3.78
C ASN A 93 0.69 -11.49 -5.15
N THR A 94 -0.23 -10.53 -5.20
CA THR A 94 -0.77 -10.01 -6.46
C THR A 94 0.34 -9.41 -7.34
N LEU A 95 1.28 -8.67 -6.75
CA LEU A 95 2.36 -7.98 -7.47
C LEU A 95 3.63 -8.83 -7.68
N GLN A 96 3.61 -10.12 -7.37
CA GLN A 96 4.80 -10.98 -7.38
C GLN A 96 5.62 -10.89 -8.68
N HIS A 97 4.95 -10.81 -9.83
CA HIS A 97 5.62 -10.71 -11.12
C HIS A 97 6.39 -9.40 -11.29
N GLU A 98 5.77 -8.27 -10.90
CA GLU A 98 6.37 -6.94 -10.98
C GLU A 98 7.58 -6.83 -10.05
N LEU A 99 7.47 -7.39 -8.85
CA LEU A 99 8.58 -7.41 -7.87
C LEU A 99 9.79 -8.19 -8.42
N VAL A 100 9.55 -9.30 -9.13
CA VAL A 100 10.61 -10.08 -9.77
C VAL A 100 11.29 -9.30 -10.89
N ILE A 101 10.54 -8.65 -11.78
CA ILE A 101 11.11 -7.83 -12.86
C ILE A 101 11.94 -6.69 -12.28
N LYS A 102 11.38 -5.94 -11.32
CA LYS A 102 12.06 -4.79 -10.70
C LYS A 102 13.16 -5.20 -9.70
N ARG A 103 13.38 -6.51 -9.50
CA ARG A 103 14.36 -7.08 -8.57
C ARG A 103 14.19 -6.55 -7.14
N ILE A 104 12.94 -6.37 -6.72
CA ILE A 104 12.57 -5.94 -5.38
C ILE A 104 12.45 -7.18 -4.50
N ASP A 105 13.10 -7.12 -3.32
CA ASP A 105 12.96 -8.18 -2.33
C ASP A 105 11.53 -8.21 -1.77
N VAL A 106 10.93 -9.40 -1.78
CA VAL A 106 9.51 -9.60 -1.48
C VAL A 106 9.20 -9.27 0.00
N ASP A 107 10.08 -9.67 0.91
CA ASP A 107 9.93 -9.39 2.34
C ASP A 107 10.18 -7.91 2.67
N ALA A 108 11.15 -7.29 2.00
CA ALA A 108 11.38 -5.85 2.09
C ALA A 108 10.17 -5.05 1.61
N PHE A 109 9.56 -5.43 0.50
CA PHE A 109 8.35 -4.78 -0.02
C PHE A 109 7.17 -4.87 0.96
N ARG A 110 6.91 -6.04 1.54
CA ARG A 110 5.87 -6.18 2.58
C ARG A 110 6.18 -5.34 3.81
N THR A 111 7.45 -5.27 4.19
CA THR A 111 7.89 -4.41 5.31
C THR A 111 7.63 -2.93 5.01
N GLU A 112 7.88 -2.50 3.78
CA GLU A 112 7.60 -1.14 3.31
C GLU A 112 6.10 -0.81 3.34
N LEU A 113 5.24 -1.74 2.88
CA LEU A 113 3.79 -1.61 3.00
C LEU A 113 3.36 -1.45 4.47
N MET A 114 3.89 -2.31 5.36
CA MET A 114 3.57 -2.26 6.80
C MET A 114 4.12 -1.01 7.49
N GLN A 115 5.19 -0.40 6.99
CA GLN A 115 5.66 0.89 7.48
C GLN A 115 4.58 1.97 7.39
N SER A 116 3.73 1.93 6.34
CA SER A 116 2.62 2.89 6.22
C SER A 116 1.58 2.71 7.33
N PHE A 117 1.26 1.47 7.71
CA PHE A 117 0.41 1.20 8.86
C PHE A 117 0.99 1.80 10.15
N TYR A 118 2.29 1.61 10.40
CA TYR A 118 2.93 2.18 11.58
C TYR A 118 2.95 3.71 11.57
N LEU A 119 3.24 4.34 10.43
CA LEU A 119 3.17 5.80 10.28
C LEU A 119 1.76 6.33 10.54
N GLY A 120 0.73 5.62 10.07
CA GLY A 120 -0.66 5.94 10.37
C GLY A 120 -0.95 5.91 11.86
N LYS A 121 -0.51 4.84 12.53
CA LYS A 121 -0.67 4.66 13.98
C LYS A 121 0.01 5.77 14.77
N GLU A 122 1.22 6.18 14.39
CA GLU A 122 1.94 7.30 15.00
C GLU A 122 1.26 8.65 14.77
N ALA A 123 0.65 8.83 13.60
CA ALA A 123 -0.09 10.04 13.26
C ALA A 123 -1.41 10.18 14.04
N ASN A 124 -1.93 9.11 14.67
CA ASN A 124 -3.14 9.21 15.47
C ASN A 124 -2.87 9.98 16.79
N PRO A 125 -3.52 11.13 17.03
CA PRO A 125 -3.33 11.91 18.25
C PRO A 125 -3.67 11.15 19.54
N THR A 126 -4.55 10.16 19.51
CA THR A 126 -4.86 9.34 20.70
C THR A 126 -3.75 8.34 21.03
N ALA A 127 -2.86 8.02 20.08
CA ALA A 127 -1.70 7.16 20.31
C ALA A 127 -0.56 7.89 21.07
N SER A 128 -0.53 9.23 21.03
CA SER A 128 0.52 10.06 21.64
C SER A 128 0.56 10.07 23.17
N ASN A 129 -0.47 9.49 23.83
CA ASN A 129 -0.51 9.33 25.28
C ASN A 129 0.08 8.00 25.79
N GLY A 130 0.56 7.14 24.88
CA GLY A 130 1.22 5.88 25.23
C GLY A 130 2.74 6.01 25.44
N PHE A 131 3.29 5.10 26.26
CA PHE A 131 4.68 4.88 26.71
C PHE A 131 5.83 5.65 26.03
N PHE A 132 5.84 5.81 24.70
CA PHE A 132 6.81 6.62 23.96
C PHE A 132 6.75 8.13 24.27
N GLY A 133 5.56 8.68 24.50
CA GLY A 133 5.40 10.07 24.94
C GLY A 133 5.95 10.33 26.35
N TRP A 134 5.92 9.32 27.22
CA TRP A 134 6.55 9.35 28.54
C TRP A 134 8.07 9.22 28.46
N LEU A 135 8.58 8.27 27.66
CA LEU A 135 10.02 8.08 27.42
C LEU A 135 10.66 9.33 26.81
N LYS A 136 10.02 9.97 25.83
CA LYS A 136 10.53 11.20 25.20
C LYS A 136 10.61 12.39 26.16
N ARG A 137 9.76 12.43 27.20
CA ARG A 137 9.78 13.46 28.27
C ARG A 137 10.88 13.25 29.29
N LEU A 138 11.35 12.01 29.50
CA LEU A 138 12.44 11.71 30.44
C LEU A 138 13.83 12.01 29.87
N PHE A 139 13.99 11.98 28.55
CA PHE A 139 15.26 12.27 27.87
C PHE A 139 15.38 13.71 27.37
N SER A 140 14.38 14.57 27.62
CA SER A 140 14.37 15.98 27.24
C SER A 140 14.45 16.94 28.44
N SER A 141 15.00 16.50 29.57
CA SER A 141 15.35 17.34 30.73
C SER A 141 16.84 17.33 30.99
#